data_AF-A0A2G6HWX2-F1
#
_entry.id   AF-A0A2G6HWX2-F1
#
_cell.length_a   1.000
_cell.length_b   1.000
_cell.length_c   1.000
_cell.angle_alpha   90.00
_cell.angle_beta   90.00
_cell.angle_gamma   90.00
#
_symmetry.space_group_name_H-M   'P 1'
#
loop_
_entity.id
_entity.type
_entity.pdbx_description
1 polymer ?
#
loop_
_entity_poly.entity_id
_entity_poly.type
_entity_poly.pdbx_seq_one_letter_code
_entity_poly.pdbx_strand_id
1 'polypeptide(L)'
;MLKKTLAYSAIAAFVITGSCLSCYAADPGPAEIILQGENTKKPKPASFPHKKHQDMGLGCGECHHGMDDSGKRIAYVDGQAIQKCGSCHNKEKLAGKKTGKLDLSTIKGAGHGKCLQCHKEKAKADHALKARKIDKCATCHPKKKK
;
A
#
# COMPACT_ATOMS: atom_id res chain seq x y z
N MET A 1 71.20 4.04 -5.85
CA MET A 1 70.88 4.97 -4.75
C MET A 1 69.93 6.04 -5.25
N LEU A 2 68.90 6.29 -4.45
CA LEU A 2 67.83 7.28 -4.54
C LEU A 2 68.23 8.64 -5.16
N LYS A 3 67.35 9.24 -5.97
CA LYS A 3 67.05 10.70 -6.04
C LYS A 3 65.90 10.94 -7.03
N LYS A 4 64.67 11.05 -6.51
CA LYS A 4 63.91 12.31 -6.28
C LYS A 4 63.14 12.81 -7.53
N THR A 5 61.87 12.44 -7.53
CA THR A 5 60.67 13.19 -7.96
C THR A 5 60.86 14.56 -8.62
N LEU A 6 60.28 14.74 -9.81
CA LEU A 6 59.66 16.00 -10.23
C LEU A 6 58.33 15.69 -10.93
N ALA A 7 57.27 16.22 -10.35
CA ALA A 7 55.90 16.17 -10.83
C ALA A 7 55.74 17.06 -12.08
N TYR A 8 54.97 16.59 -13.07
CA TYR A 8 54.23 17.49 -13.96
C TYR A 8 52.82 16.95 -14.18
N SER A 9 51.90 17.82 -13.80
CA SER A 9 50.45 17.77 -13.98
C SER A 9 50.07 17.47 -15.43
N ALA A 10 49.23 16.46 -15.63
CA ALA A 10 48.34 16.39 -16.76
C ALA A 10 46.96 15.95 -16.25
N ILE A 11 46.08 16.93 -16.17
CA ILE A 11 44.67 16.86 -15.81
C ILE A 11 44.00 15.83 -16.73
N ALA A 12 43.81 14.60 -16.25
CA ALA A 12 42.93 13.64 -16.90
C ALA A 12 41.52 13.91 -16.38
N ALA A 13 40.73 14.56 -17.24
CA ALA A 13 39.35 14.93 -17.02
C ALA A 13 38.55 13.75 -16.44
N PHE A 14 38.16 13.89 -15.18
CA PHE A 14 37.14 13.05 -14.57
C PHE A 14 35.83 13.45 -15.23
N VAL A 15 35.50 12.78 -16.34
CA VAL A 15 34.16 12.85 -16.94
C VAL A 15 33.24 12.19 -15.91
N ILE A 16 32.72 13.00 -14.99
CA ILE A 16 31.53 12.70 -14.22
C ILE A 16 30.42 12.64 -15.25
N THR A 17 30.28 11.49 -15.91
CA THR A 17 29.01 11.11 -16.52
C THR A 17 28.01 11.21 -15.39
N GLY A 18 27.20 12.26 -15.44
CA GLY A 18 26.06 12.44 -14.56
C GLY A 18 25.20 11.21 -14.70
N SER A 19 25.41 10.26 -13.80
CA SER A 19 24.45 9.24 -13.48
C SER A 19 23.26 10.01 -12.94
N CYS A 20 22.39 10.41 -13.86
CA CYS A 20 21.03 10.76 -13.56
C CYS A 20 20.49 9.52 -12.84
N LEU A 21 20.53 9.55 -11.50
CA LEU A 21 19.67 8.72 -10.69
C LEU A 21 18.27 9.14 -11.13
N SER A 22 17.77 8.49 -12.18
CA SER A 22 16.37 8.42 -12.46
C SER A 22 15.77 7.77 -11.22
N CYS A 23 15.37 8.61 -10.28
CA CYS A 23 14.47 8.24 -9.21
C CYS A 23 13.29 7.60 -9.93
N TYR A 24 13.25 6.27 -10.00
CA TYR A 24 12.05 5.55 -10.40
C TYR A 24 11.03 5.91 -9.33
N ALA A 25 10.28 6.99 -9.55
CA ALA A 25 9.13 7.31 -8.75
C ALA A 25 8.22 6.09 -8.89
N ALA A 26 8.00 5.40 -7.77
CA ALA A 26 7.06 4.30 -7.74
C ALA A 26 5.73 4.81 -8.31
N ASP A 27 5.18 4.10 -9.30
CA ASP A 27 3.89 4.44 -9.89
C ASP A 27 2.87 4.56 -8.75
N PRO A 28 2.27 5.75 -8.51
CA PRO A 28 1.32 5.95 -7.43
C PRO A 28 0.02 5.17 -7.67
N GLY A 29 -0.15 4.55 -8.84
CA GLY A 29 -1.30 3.75 -9.19
C GLY A 29 -2.54 4.60 -9.49
N PRO A 30 -3.68 3.94 -9.74
CA PRO A 30 -4.92 4.63 -10.07
C PRO A 30 -5.42 5.49 -8.91
N ALA A 31 -5.95 6.68 -9.24
CA ALA A 31 -6.42 7.62 -8.24
C ALA A 31 -7.69 7.17 -7.50
N GLU A 32 -8.55 6.42 -8.20
CA GLU A 32 -9.80 5.86 -7.69
C GLU A 32 -9.82 4.36 -7.99
N ILE A 33 -10.20 3.56 -7.00
CA ILE A 33 -10.22 2.11 -7.08
C ILE A 33 -11.57 1.61 -6.59
N ILE A 34 -12.09 0.59 -7.28
CA ILE A 34 -13.23 -0.18 -6.80
C ILE A 34 -12.72 -1.51 -6.26
N LEU A 35 -12.82 -1.71 -4.94
CA LEU A 35 -12.44 -2.95 -4.29
C LEU A 35 -13.62 -3.93 -4.34
N GLN A 36 -13.41 -5.06 -5.03
CA GLN A 36 -14.41 -6.11 -5.15
C GLN A 36 -13.74 -7.49 -5.00
N GLY A 37 -14.35 -8.34 -4.16
CA GLY A 37 -13.96 -9.75 -4.04
C GLY A 37 -14.59 -10.59 -5.14
N GLU A 38 -13.90 -11.65 -5.54
CA GLU A 38 -14.40 -12.62 -6.49
C GLU A 38 -15.71 -13.25 -5.97
N ASN A 39 -16.67 -13.48 -6.88
CA ASN A 39 -17.93 -14.15 -6.61
C ASN A 39 -18.86 -13.50 -5.56
N THR A 40 -18.81 -12.18 -5.40
CA THR A 40 -19.71 -11.47 -4.47
C THR A 40 -20.59 -10.45 -5.19
N LYS A 41 -21.84 -10.84 -5.53
CA LYS A 41 -22.93 -9.87 -5.81
C LYS A 41 -23.29 -9.07 -4.54
N LYS A 42 -22.99 -9.64 -3.36
CA LYS A 42 -22.98 -9.02 -2.03
C LYS A 42 -21.76 -9.58 -1.26
N PRO A 43 -20.99 -8.77 -0.53
CA PRO A 43 -21.21 -7.33 -0.30
C PRO A 43 -20.97 -6.49 -1.54
N LYS A 44 -21.55 -5.27 -1.55
CA LYS A 44 -21.37 -4.31 -2.65
C LYS A 44 -19.88 -3.98 -2.82
N PRO A 45 -19.40 -3.64 -4.02
CA PRO A 45 -18.05 -3.11 -4.20
C PRO A 45 -17.82 -1.91 -3.28
N ALA A 46 -16.61 -1.77 -2.77
CA ALA A 46 -16.21 -0.60 -2.00
C ALA A 46 -15.52 0.42 -2.92
N SER A 47 -15.95 1.68 -2.84
CA SER A 47 -15.20 2.80 -3.43
C SER A 47 -14.01 3.10 -2.55
N PHE A 48 -12.84 3.23 -3.17
CA PHE A 48 -11.60 3.58 -2.48
C PHE A 48 -10.90 4.73 -3.23
N PRO A 49 -10.97 5.96 -2.70
CA PRO A 49 -10.25 7.09 -3.26
C PRO A 49 -8.77 6.99 -2.87
N HIS A 50 -8.03 6.19 -3.62
CA HIS A 50 -6.64 5.85 -3.34
C HIS A 50 -5.75 7.10 -3.27
N LYS A 51 -5.85 8.00 -4.25
CA LYS A 51 -5.08 9.24 -4.26
C LYS A 51 -5.35 10.11 -3.04
N LYS A 52 -6.59 10.15 -2.53
CA LYS A 52 -6.89 10.93 -1.31
C LYS A 52 -6.13 10.40 -0.09
N HIS A 53 -5.90 9.10 -0.01
CA HIS A 53 -5.11 8.53 1.10
C HIS A 53 -3.63 8.90 0.96
N GLN A 54 -3.10 8.88 -0.28
CA GLN A 54 -1.73 9.34 -0.57
C GLN A 54 -1.56 10.83 -0.28
N ASP A 55 -2.52 11.67 -0.70
CA ASP A 55 -2.53 13.13 -0.46
C ASP A 55 -2.62 13.47 1.04
N MET A 56 -3.13 12.55 1.86
CA MET A 56 -3.12 12.66 3.34
C MET A 56 -1.77 12.25 3.96
N GLY A 57 -0.77 11.89 3.15
CA GLY A 57 0.56 11.48 3.60
C GLY A 57 0.66 10.02 4.02
N LEU A 58 -0.31 9.15 3.67
CA LEU A 58 -0.19 7.73 3.95
C LEU A 58 0.78 7.08 2.97
N GLY A 59 1.87 6.52 3.50
CA GLY A 59 2.88 5.81 2.72
C GLY A 59 2.38 4.45 2.19
N CYS A 60 3.08 3.90 1.20
CA CYS A 60 2.73 2.62 0.57
C CYS A 60 2.55 1.49 1.58
N GLY A 61 3.43 1.45 2.58
CA GLY A 61 3.44 0.42 3.63
C GLY A 61 2.33 0.53 4.67
N GLU A 62 1.57 1.63 4.67
CA GLU A 62 0.39 1.74 5.51
C GLU A 62 -0.67 0.73 5.10
N CYS A 63 -0.70 0.30 3.84
CA CYS A 63 -1.66 -0.68 3.31
C CYS A 63 -0.99 -1.87 2.65
N HIS A 64 -0.02 -1.65 1.76
CA HIS A 64 0.69 -2.72 1.08
C HIS A 64 1.66 -3.39 2.05
N HIS A 65 1.60 -4.71 2.13
CA HIS A 65 2.44 -5.49 3.01
C HIS A 65 2.74 -6.82 2.34
N GLY A 66 3.84 -7.46 2.75
CA GLY A 66 4.13 -8.82 2.30
C GLY A 66 3.42 -9.86 3.15
N MET A 67 3.64 -11.12 2.78
CA MET A 67 3.27 -12.29 3.56
C MET A 67 4.41 -13.31 3.46
N ASP A 68 4.83 -13.87 4.58
CA ASP A 68 5.80 -14.98 4.57
C ASP A 68 5.13 -16.33 4.27
N ASP A 69 5.94 -17.38 4.15
CA ASP A 69 5.48 -18.73 3.79
C ASP A 69 4.52 -19.35 4.82
N SER A 70 4.54 -18.85 6.06
CA SER A 70 3.64 -19.30 7.13
C SER A 70 2.27 -18.58 7.12
N GLY A 71 2.09 -17.65 6.18
CA GLY A 71 0.90 -16.81 6.04
C GLY A 71 0.89 -15.62 7.00
N LYS A 72 2.03 -15.26 7.61
CA LYS A 72 2.13 -14.13 8.53
C LYS A 72 2.48 -12.86 7.75
N ARG A 73 1.87 -11.74 8.16
CA ARG A 73 2.14 -10.42 7.59
C ARG A 73 3.59 -10.00 7.87
N ILE A 74 4.28 -9.55 6.83
CA ILE A 74 5.58 -8.87 6.92
C ILE A 74 5.46 -7.44 6.38
N ALA A 75 6.41 -6.57 6.74
CA ALA A 75 6.37 -5.17 6.37
C ALA A 75 6.49 -4.96 4.85
N TYR A 76 6.05 -3.78 4.39
CA TYR A 76 6.35 -3.29 3.05
C TYR A 76 7.85 -3.11 2.87
N VAL A 77 8.35 -3.43 1.68
CA VAL A 77 9.71 -3.13 1.26
C VAL A 77 9.63 -2.23 0.04
N ASP A 78 10.38 -1.14 0.03
CA ASP A 78 10.43 -0.22 -1.10
C ASP A 78 10.82 -0.95 -2.39
N GLY A 79 10.05 -0.69 -3.46
CA GLY A 79 10.23 -1.36 -4.74
C GLY A 79 9.60 -2.75 -4.83
N GLN A 80 8.97 -3.29 -3.76
CA GLN A 80 8.22 -4.54 -3.90
C GLN A 80 7.06 -4.36 -4.88
N ALA A 81 6.82 -5.39 -5.69
CA ALA A 81 5.71 -5.38 -6.64
C ALA A 81 4.37 -5.32 -5.90
N ILE A 82 3.54 -4.33 -6.23
CA ILE A 82 2.19 -4.20 -5.68
C ILE A 82 1.26 -5.22 -6.36
N GLN A 83 0.66 -6.09 -5.55
CA GLN A 83 -0.30 -7.09 -6.00
C GLN A 83 -1.72 -6.77 -5.54
N LYS A 84 -2.73 -7.33 -6.22
CA LYS A 84 -4.13 -7.26 -5.78
C LYS A 84 -4.30 -8.02 -4.47
N CYS A 85 -5.10 -7.51 -3.54
CA CYS A 85 -5.32 -8.15 -2.24
C CYS A 85 -5.70 -9.65 -2.37
N GLY A 86 -6.52 -9.99 -3.36
CA GLY A 86 -7.00 -11.36 -3.61
C GLY A 86 -5.93 -12.36 -4.05
N SER A 87 -4.73 -11.92 -4.45
CA SER A 87 -3.63 -12.84 -4.79
C SER A 87 -3.14 -13.63 -3.57
N CYS A 88 -3.29 -13.05 -2.37
CA CYS A 88 -2.92 -13.69 -1.10
C CYS A 88 -4.12 -13.85 -0.15
N HIS A 89 -5.08 -12.92 -0.15
CA HIS A 89 -6.31 -12.99 0.65
C HIS A 89 -7.36 -13.88 -0.02
N ASN A 90 -7.05 -15.17 -0.09
CA ASN A 90 -7.88 -16.22 -0.64
C ASN A 90 -7.79 -17.50 0.22
N LYS A 91 -8.65 -18.48 -0.07
CA LYS A 91 -8.72 -19.74 0.67
C LYS A 91 -7.48 -20.62 0.49
N GLU A 92 -6.82 -20.54 -0.66
CA GLU A 92 -5.64 -21.38 -0.95
C GLU A 92 -4.46 -21.01 -0.05
N LYS A 93 -4.26 -19.71 0.20
CA LYS A 93 -3.13 -19.20 0.98
C LYS A 93 -3.46 -18.98 2.46
N LEU A 94 -4.70 -18.62 2.79
CA LEU A 94 -5.08 -18.16 4.13
C LEU A 94 -6.28 -18.90 4.73
N ALA A 95 -6.62 -20.11 4.26
CA ALA A 95 -7.67 -20.92 4.88
C ALA A 95 -7.51 -21.00 6.41
N GLY A 96 -8.60 -20.73 7.13
CA GLY A 96 -8.65 -20.78 8.59
C GLY A 96 -7.95 -19.62 9.31
N LYS A 97 -7.20 -18.75 8.62
CA LYS A 97 -6.53 -17.59 9.23
C LYS A 97 -7.55 -16.48 9.51
N LYS A 98 -7.57 -15.99 10.75
CA LYS A 98 -8.54 -14.99 11.20
C LYS A 98 -7.88 -13.91 12.04
N THR A 99 -8.48 -12.71 12.02
CA THR A 99 -8.23 -11.65 13.02
C THR A 99 -9.54 -11.37 13.74
N GLY A 100 -9.64 -11.85 14.98
CA GLY A 100 -10.91 -11.88 15.70
C GLY A 100 -11.98 -12.64 14.90
N LYS A 101 -13.07 -11.97 14.56
CA LYS A 101 -14.17 -12.56 13.76
C LYS A 101 -13.98 -12.43 12.24
N LEU A 102 -12.90 -11.80 11.78
CA LEU A 102 -12.65 -11.51 10.37
C LEU A 102 -11.85 -12.63 9.73
N ASP A 103 -12.40 -13.19 8.65
CA ASP A 103 -11.74 -14.21 7.83
C ASP A 103 -10.77 -13.58 6.84
N LEU A 104 -9.46 -13.78 7.07
CA LEU A 104 -8.40 -13.20 6.27
C LEU A 104 -8.24 -13.85 4.89
N SER A 105 -8.87 -15.01 4.66
CA SER A 105 -8.97 -15.61 3.33
C SER A 105 -9.93 -14.89 2.38
N THR A 106 -10.49 -13.75 2.82
CA THR A 106 -11.43 -12.96 2.02
C THR A 106 -11.00 -11.49 1.98
N ILE A 107 -11.24 -10.83 0.83
CA ILE A 107 -11.04 -9.38 0.71
C ILE A 107 -11.91 -8.60 1.71
N LYS A 108 -13.11 -9.11 2.05
CA LYS A 108 -13.97 -8.52 3.08
C LYS A 108 -13.28 -8.50 4.44
N GLY A 109 -12.73 -9.63 4.87
CA GLY A 109 -12.04 -9.72 6.16
C GLY A 109 -10.78 -8.88 6.19
N ALA A 110 -9.96 -8.92 5.13
CA ALA A 110 -8.77 -8.08 5.00
C ALA A 110 -9.12 -6.58 5.03
N GLY A 111 -10.08 -6.14 4.22
CA GLY A 111 -10.51 -4.74 4.14
C GLY A 111 -11.16 -4.24 5.43
N HIS A 112 -12.00 -5.03 6.10
CA HIS A 112 -12.54 -4.63 7.41
C HIS A 112 -11.51 -4.72 8.53
N GLY A 113 -10.51 -5.58 8.40
CA GLY A 113 -9.41 -5.71 9.35
C GLY A 113 -8.44 -4.54 9.28
N LYS A 114 -8.23 -3.96 8.10
CA LYS A 114 -7.29 -2.86 7.90
C LYS A 114 -7.96 -1.50 7.73
N CYS A 115 -8.82 -1.35 6.73
CA CYS A 115 -9.46 -0.08 6.38
C CYS A 115 -10.44 0.38 7.46
N LEU A 116 -11.39 -0.49 7.83
CA LEU A 116 -12.43 -0.13 8.80
C LEU A 116 -11.86 0.08 10.21
N GLN A 117 -10.86 -0.69 10.62
CA GLN A 117 -10.21 -0.49 11.92
C GLN A 117 -9.51 0.87 11.99
N CYS A 118 -8.67 1.20 10.99
CA CYS A 118 -8.02 2.51 10.92
C CYS A 118 -9.04 3.65 10.91
N HIS A 119 -10.11 3.55 10.11
CA HIS A 119 -11.16 4.57 10.08
C HIS A 119 -11.90 4.71 11.41
N LYS A 120 -12.14 3.62 12.14
CA LYS A 120 -12.72 3.68 13.49
C LYS A 120 -11.79 4.37 14.48
N GLU A 121 -10.49 4.10 14.42
CA GLU A 121 -9.49 4.76 15.26
C GLU A 121 -9.41 6.26 14.95
N LYS A 122 -9.32 6.62 13.67
CA LYS A 122 -9.27 8.03 13.24
C LYS A 122 -10.57 8.77 13.55
N ALA A 123 -11.74 8.17 13.36
CA ALA A 123 -13.03 8.76 13.74
C ALA A 123 -13.23 8.87 15.26
N LYS A 124 -12.51 8.10 16.08
CA LYS A 124 -12.48 8.29 17.53
C LYS A 124 -11.56 9.45 17.93
N ALA A 125 -10.43 9.60 17.26
CA ALA A 125 -9.43 10.60 17.56
C ALA A 125 -9.76 12.00 17.00
N ASP A 126 -10.52 12.08 15.91
CA ASP A 126 -10.79 13.33 15.19
C ASP A 126 -12.31 13.50 14.91
N HIS A 127 -12.89 14.56 15.47
CA HIS A 127 -14.30 14.91 15.32
C HIS A 127 -14.69 15.27 13.89
N ALA A 128 -13.80 15.90 13.11
CA ALA A 128 -14.06 16.22 11.70
C ALA A 128 -14.13 14.94 10.86
N LEU A 129 -13.24 13.97 11.11
CA LEU A 129 -13.30 12.66 10.46
C LEU A 129 -14.53 11.85 10.89
N LYS A 130 -14.93 11.96 12.17
CA LYS A 130 -16.18 11.39 12.67
C LYS A 130 -17.40 11.97 11.97
N ALA A 131 -17.45 13.29 11.78
CA ALA A 131 -18.53 13.98 11.09
C ALA A 131 -18.66 13.54 9.62
N ARG A 132 -17.54 13.21 8.98
CA ARG A 132 -17.50 12.62 7.63
C ARG A 132 -17.96 11.16 7.55
N LYS A 133 -18.25 10.51 8.68
CA LYS A 133 -18.80 9.13 8.75
C LYS A 133 -17.94 8.11 8.01
N ILE A 134 -16.62 8.27 8.05
CA ILE A 134 -15.66 7.40 7.34
C ILE A 134 -15.69 5.94 7.84
N ASP A 135 -16.21 5.71 9.03
CA ASP A 135 -16.37 4.40 9.67
C ASP A 135 -17.71 3.72 9.34
N LYS A 136 -18.57 4.35 8.53
CA LYS A 136 -19.91 3.82 8.20
C LYS A 136 -19.92 3.05 6.89
N CYS A 137 -20.70 1.97 6.85
CA CYS A 137 -20.78 1.05 5.72
C CYS A 137 -21.11 1.75 4.40
N ALA A 138 -22.05 2.71 4.41
CA ALA A 138 -22.52 3.38 3.20
C ALA A 138 -21.47 4.32 2.58
N THR A 139 -20.50 4.78 3.36
CA THR A 139 -19.42 5.65 2.88
C THR A 139 -18.47 4.86 1.98
N CYS A 140 -18.11 3.65 2.37
CA CYS A 140 -17.27 2.77 1.55
C CYS A 140 -18.09 2.01 0.51
N HIS A 141 -19.30 1.58 0.84
CA HIS A 141 -20.19 0.77 -0.01
C HIS A 141 -21.41 1.58 -0.47
N PRO A 142 -21.23 2.58 -1.36
CA PRO A 142 -22.34 3.41 -1.81
C PRO A 142 -23.41 2.55 -2.50
N LYS A 143 -24.67 2.99 -2.38
CA LYS A 143 -25.73 2.44 -3.24
C LYS A 143 -25.35 2.80 -4.68
N LYS A 144 -25.48 1.84 -5.63
CA LYS A 144 -25.42 2.17 -7.06
C LYS A 144 -26.39 3.33 -7.29
N LYS A 145 -25.91 4.42 -7.88
CA LYS A 145 -26.81 5.46 -8.38
C LYS A 145 -27.72 4.79 -9.42
N LYS A 146 -29.03 4.94 -9.26
CA LYS A 146 -30.01 4.48 -10.24
C LYS A 146 -29.86 5.28 -11.52
#